data_AF-A0A925A891-F1
#
_entry.id   AF-A0A925A891-F1
#
_cell.length_a   1.000
_cell.length_b   1.000
_cell.length_c   1.000
_cell.angle_alpha   90.00
_cell.angle_beta   90.00
_cell.angle_gamma   90.00
#
_symmetry.space_group_name_H-M   'P 1'
#
loop_
_entity.id
_entity.type
_entity.pdbx_description
1 polymer ?
#
loop_
_entity_poly.entity_id
_entity_poly.type
_entity_poly.pdbx_seq_one_letter_code
_entity_poly.pdbx_strand_id
1 'polypeptide(L)'
;MSGDEFDPSGLTALVVDDNHFERGISLDQLRSMGFRRVLGAANTMEGWESLKKANPHIILLEWFNVAGDGLDFVRRIRQSEDAPNRAASIFMLTSRGALADVETARRAGVDGYLRKPISALALQQRVRTVLANPQPFVATPSYVGPCRRRRRDDLNYLGPRRRLNDAADVGADETEIEVKAHLARASVAALEAHARTLTAGNAKAARHVFKAAQELIDVAEQIGDATLAFGAREMARYLQAQGATERLDPEVVRTHVAALHQLAHLPHALGDEREAVAQSLKRMVDKKLRQLTSDAA
;
A
#
# COMPACT_ATOMS: atom_id res chain seq x y z
N MET A 1 -2.41 4.70 -26.49
CA MET A 1 -1.09 5.25 -26.12
C MET A 1 -0.27 4.11 -25.53
N SER A 2 0.84 3.78 -26.19
CA SER A 2 1.65 2.58 -26.04
C SER A 2 2.16 2.39 -24.61
N GLY A 3 1.61 1.38 -23.92
CA GLY A 3 2.14 0.90 -22.65
C GLY A 3 3.44 0.16 -22.91
N ASP A 4 4.51 0.60 -22.25
CA ASP A 4 5.85 0.02 -22.27
C ASP A 4 5.79 -1.52 -22.38
N GLU A 5 6.27 -2.06 -23.50
CA GLU A 5 6.26 -3.49 -23.75
C GLU A 5 7.32 -4.14 -22.86
N PHE A 6 6.90 -4.97 -21.90
CA PHE A 6 7.81 -5.67 -21.00
C PHE A 6 8.64 -6.68 -21.81
N ASP A 7 9.92 -6.38 -22.03
CA ASP A 7 10.87 -7.27 -22.73
C ASP A 7 11.87 -7.92 -21.77
N PRO A 8 11.67 -9.19 -21.38
CA PRO A 8 12.62 -9.93 -20.54
C PRO A 8 13.73 -10.63 -21.32
N SER A 9 13.92 -10.34 -22.62
CA SER A 9 14.85 -11.09 -23.48
C SER A 9 16.32 -11.04 -23.05
N GLY A 10 16.73 -9.94 -22.39
CA GLY A 10 18.06 -9.78 -21.79
C GLY A 10 18.22 -10.41 -20.39
N LEU A 11 17.12 -10.85 -19.77
CA LEU A 11 17.12 -11.39 -18.41
C LEU A 11 17.36 -12.90 -18.41
N THR A 12 17.99 -13.37 -17.32
CA THR A 12 18.22 -14.80 -17.08
C THR A 12 17.32 -15.30 -15.97
N ALA A 13 16.64 -16.42 -16.20
CA ALA A 13 15.74 -17.06 -15.25
C ALA A 13 16.24 -18.44 -14.86
N LEU A 14 15.98 -18.83 -13.61
CA LEU A 14 16.26 -20.16 -13.06
C LEU A 14 14.97 -20.76 -12.50
N VAL A 15 14.72 -22.03 -12.80
CA VAL A 15 13.65 -22.83 -12.19
C VAL A 15 14.29 -23.93 -11.37
N VAL A 16 13.95 -24.02 -10.09
CA VAL A 16 14.41 -25.07 -9.17
C VAL A 16 13.19 -25.81 -8.66
N ASP A 17 13.00 -27.04 -9.13
CA ASP A 17 11.83 -27.86 -8.84
C ASP A 17 12.26 -29.32 -9.01
N ASP A 18 12.00 -30.21 -8.05
CA ASP A 18 12.42 -31.61 -8.09
C ASP A 18 11.57 -32.45 -9.05
N ASN A 19 10.33 -32.03 -9.30
CA ASN A 19 9.46 -32.69 -10.26
C ASN A 19 9.81 -32.26 -11.69
N HIS A 20 10.33 -33.21 -12.48
CA HIS A 20 10.72 -32.98 -13.89
C HIS A 20 9.59 -32.37 -14.74
N PHE A 21 8.35 -32.84 -14.58
CA PHE A 21 7.21 -32.38 -15.38
C PHE A 21 6.81 -30.95 -15.01
N GLU A 22 6.69 -30.64 -13.71
CA GLU A 22 6.34 -29.29 -13.24
C GLU A 22 7.45 -28.27 -13.52
N ARG A 23 8.71 -28.70 -13.41
CA ARG A 23 9.87 -27.93 -13.87
C ARG A 23 9.76 -27.59 -15.35
N GLY A 24 9.43 -28.57 -16.20
CA GLY A 24 9.21 -28.37 -17.64
C GLY A 24 8.15 -27.31 -17.95
N ILE A 25 6.99 -27.41 -17.30
CA ILE A 25 5.91 -26.41 -17.44
C ILE A 25 6.39 -25.01 -17.07
N SER A 26 7.10 -24.87 -15.94
CA SER A 26 7.59 -23.58 -15.47
C SER A 26 8.64 -22.96 -16.41
N LEU A 27 9.51 -23.80 -16.99
CA LEU A 27 10.48 -23.39 -18.01
C LEU A 27 9.78 -22.86 -19.27
N ASP A 28 8.76 -23.57 -19.75
CA ASP A 28 8.03 -23.20 -20.96
C ASP A 28 7.18 -21.94 -20.74
N GLN A 29 6.61 -21.78 -19.55
CA GLN A 29 5.94 -20.54 -19.16
C GLN A 29 6.91 -19.35 -19.25
N LEU A 30 8.11 -19.44 -18.68
CA LEU A 30 9.11 -18.35 -18.76
C LEU A 30 9.57 -18.08 -20.19
N ARG A 31 9.78 -19.12 -21.01
CA ARG A 31 10.14 -18.96 -22.42
C ARG A 31 9.03 -18.24 -23.19
N SER A 32 7.77 -18.61 -22.96
CA SER A 32 6.62 -17.95 -23.61
C SER A 32 6.45 -16.48 -23.22
N MET A 33 6.98 -16.07 -22.06
CA MET A 33 7.03 -14.68 -21.62
C MET A 33 8.13 -13.85 -22.30
N GLY A 34 9.05 -14.48 -23.05
CA GLY A 34 10.13 -13.81 -23.78
C GLY A 34 11.53 -13.97 -23.19
N PHE A 35 11.70 -14.71 -22.08
CA PHE A 35 13.03 -14.98 -21.53
C PHE A 35 13.83 -15.86 -22.49
N ARG A 36 14.98 -15.37 -22.98
CA ARG A 36 15.86 -16.14 -23.88
C ARG A 36 16.80 -17.09 -23.13
N ARG A 37 17.10 -16.80 -21.86
CA ARG A 37 18.00 -17.60 -21.02
C ARG A 37 17.25 -18.16 -19.83
N VAL A 38 16.78 -19.40 -19.94
CA VAL A 38 16.03 -20.09 -18.88
C VAL A 38 16.74 -21.40 -18.53
N LEU A 39 17.08 -21.57 -17.25
CA LEU A 39 17.80 -22.72 -16.71
C LEU A 39 16.89 -23.52 -15.77
N GLY A 40 17.07 -24.84 -15.73
CA GLY A 40 16.35 -25.73 -14.81
C GLY A 40 17.33 -26.48 -13.92
N ALA A 41 16.96 -26.68 -12.66
CA ALA A 41 17.67 -27.49 -11.69
C ALA A 41 16.69 -28.42 -10.97
N ALA A 42 17.09 -29.68 -10.77
CA ALA A 42 16.27 -30.70 -10.13
C ALA A 42 16.41 -30.74 -8.60
N ASN A 43 17.34 -29.98 -8.05
CA ASN A 43 17.60 -29.94 -6.61
C ASN A 43 18.32 -28.63 -6.23
N THR A 44 18.45 -28.39 -4.93
CA THR A 44 19.06 -27.16 -4.41
C THR A 44 20.55 -27.03 -4.73
N MET A 45 21.26 -28.15 -4.93
CA MET A 45 22.69 -28.16 -5.27
C MET A 45 22.91 -27.71 -6.73
N GLU A 46 22.20 -28.32 -7.68
CA GLU A 46 22.18 -27.90 -9.08
C GLU A 46 21.69 -26.45 -9.21
N GLY A 47 20.70 -26.05 -8.40
CA GLY A 47 20.21 -24.69 -8.33
C GLY A 47 21.30 -23.71 -7.90
N TRP A 48 22.10 -24.09 -6.90
CA TRP A 48 23.22 -23.28 -6.40
C TRP A 48 24.33 -23.13 -7.44
N GLU A 49 24.70 -24.22 -8.11
CA GLU A 49 25.68 -24.17 -9.20
C GLU A 49 25.21 -23.30 -10.36
N SER A 50 23.96 -23.47 -10.79
CA SER A 50 23.36 -22.69 -11.86
C SER A 50 23.30 -21.21 -11.49
N LEU A 51 22.97 -20.90 -10.23
CA LEU A 51 22.95 -19.56 -9.69
C LEU A 51 24.35 -18.90 -9.76
N LYS A 52 25.40 -19.61 -9.33
CA LYS A 52 26.78 -19.12 -9.41
C LYS A 52 27.26 -18.91 -10.85
N LYS A 53 26.92 -19.83 -11.76
CA LYS A 53 27.38 -19.82 -13.15
C LYS A 53 26.66 -18.76 -13.99
N ALA A 54 25.35 -18.57 -13.78
CA ALA A 54 24.51 -17.80 -14.69
C ALA A 54 23.97 -16.48 -14.12
N ASN A 55 24.14 -16.25 -12.81
CA ASN A 55 23.67 -15.05 -12.11
C ASN A 55 22.23 -14.64 -12.49
N PRO A 56 21.23 -15.50 -12.21
CA PRO A 56 19.85 -15.28 -12.64
C PRO A 56 19.25 -14.02 -11.98
N HIS A 57 18.38 -13.34 -12.72
CA HIS A 57 17.63 -12.18 -12.26
C HIS A 57 16.35 -12.60 -11.54
N ILE A 58 15.77 -13.73 -11.98
CA ILE A 58 14.57 -14.33 -11.40
C ILE A 58 14.79 -15.81 -11.14
N ILE A 59 14.24 -16.28 -10.01
CA ILE A 59 14.26 -17.67 -9.60
C ILE A 59 12.83 -18.09 -9.28
N LEU A 60 12.30 -19.08 -9.98
CA LEU A 60 11.10 -19.81 -9.58
C LEU A 60 11.55 -21.03 -8.79
N LEU A 61 11.12 -21.15 -7.54
CA LEU A 61 11.56 -22.18 -6.62
C LEU A 61 10.35 -22.92 -6.06
N GLU A 62 10.34 -24.25 -6.15
CA GLU A 62 9.40 -25.09 -5.42
C GLU A 62 9.87 -25.32 -3.98
N TRP A 63 8.92 -25.49 -3.06
CA TRP A 63 9.20 -25.84 -1.68
C TRP A 63 9.15 -27.36 -1.48
N PHE A 64 10.18 -28.04 -1.98
CA PHE A 64 10.43 -29.45 -1.70
C PHE A 64 11.41 -29.64 -0.53
N ASN A 65 11.42 -30.84 0.05
CA ASN A 65 12.28 -31.20 1.18
C ASN A 65 13.24 -32.37 0.89
N VAL A 66 12.88 -33.27 -0.05
CA VAL A 66 13.66 -34.51 -0.30
C VAL A 66 14.94 -34.21 -1.06
N ALA A 67 14.87 -33.39 -2.12
CA ALA A 67 16.00 -32.97 -2.93
C ALA A 67 16.74 -31.73 -2.35
N GLY A 68 16.57 -31.49 -1.04
CA GLY A 68 17.05 -30.32 -0.29
C GLY A 68 15.93 -29.32 0.02
N ASP A 69 16.00 -28.65 1.17
CA ASP A 69 14.97 -27.70 1.60
C ASP A 69 15.03 -26.40 0.78
N GLY A 70 13.97 -26.14 0.02
CA GLY A 70 13.81 -24.90 -0.76
C GLY A 70 13.95 -23.63 0.09
N LEU A 71 13.46 -23.60 1.34
CA LEU A 71 13.65 -22.42 2.19
C LEU A 71 15.09 -22.21 2.62
N ASP A 72 15.83 -23.29 2.89
CA ASP A 72 17.26 -23.18 3.20
C ASP A 72 18.04 -22.71 1.98
N PHE A 73 17.64 -23.12 0.77
CA PHE A 73 18.17 -22.58 -0.46
C PHE A 73 17.95 -21.06 -0.56
N VAL A 74 16.75 -20.56 -0.25
CA VAL A 74 16.49 -19.10 -0.19
C VAL A 74 17.40 -18.43 0.84
N ARG A 75 17.45 -18.94 2.08
CA ARG A 75 18.28 -18.36 3.14
C ARG A 75 19.75 -18.31 2.73
N ARG A 76 20.25 -19.38 2.12
CA ARG A 76 21.62 -19.47 1.59
C ARG A 76 21.89 -18.39 0.55
N ILE A 77 20.99 -18.17 -0.42
CA ILE A 77 21.12 -17.09 -1.40
C ILE A 77 21.15 -15.72 -0.72
N ARG A 78 20.30 -15.50 0.28
CA ARG A 78 20.22 -14.20 0.95
C ARG A 78 21.42 -13.92 1.86
N GLN A 79 22.02 -14.93 2.47
CA GLN A 79 23.04 -14.74 3.53
C GLN A 79 24.47 -14.99 3.06
N SER A 80 24.70 -15.83 2.06
CA SER A 80 26.04 -16.19 1.60
C SER A 80 26.69 -15.08 0.77
N GLU A 81 27.97 -14.83 1.02
CA GLU A 81 28.82 -13.95 0.20
C GLU A 81 29.15 -14.57 -1.17
N ASP A 82 29.08 -15.90 -1.28
CA ASP A 82 29.31 -16.64 -2.53
C ASP A 82 28.15 -16.51 -3.52
N ALA A 83 27.00 -15.95 -3.10
CA ALA A 83 25.88 -15.69 -3.98
C ALA A 83 26.17 -14.45 -4.85
N PRO A 84 26.27 -14.59 -6.19
CA PRO A 84 26.62 -13.47 -7.09
C PRO A 84 25.56 -12.36 -7.08
N ASN A 85 24.30 -12.70 -6.77
CA ASN A 85 23.23 -11.73 -6.63
C ASN A 85 22.27 -12.14 -5.49
N ARG A 86 22.55 -11.62 -4.30
CA ARG A 86 21.69 -11.80 -3.11
C ARG A 86 20.32 -11.15 -3.26
N ALA A 87 20.15 -10.23 -4.22
CA ALA A 87 18.91 -9.50 -4.50
C ALA A 87 18.12 -10.06 -5.70
N ALA A 88 18.49 -11.21 -6.25
CA ALA A 88 17.70 -11.88 -7.30
C ALA A 88 16.24 -12.05 -6.85
N SER A 89 15.28 -11.85 -7.77
CA SER A 89 13.86 -11.99 -7.47
C SER A 89 13.49 -13.47 -7.32
N ILE A 90 13.13 -13.90 -6.11
CA ILE A 90 12.79 -15.29 -5.80
C ILE A 90 11.28 -15.40 -5.60
N PHE A 91 10.62 -16.17 -6.45
CA PHE A 91 9.23 -16.56 -6.28
C PHE A 91 9.16 -18.00 -5.80
N MET A 92 8.58 -18.20 -4.62
CA MET A 92 8.16 -19.53 -4.21
C MET A 92 6.92 -19.90 -5.03
N LEU A 93 6.99 -20.99 -5.78
CA LEU A 93 5.90 -21.52 -6.58
C LEU A 93 5.59 -22.94 -6.08
N THR A 94 4.50 -23.12 -5.34
CA THR A 94 4.23 -24.37 -4.59
C THR A 94 2.75 -24.70 -4.47
N SER A 95 2.40 -25.98 -4.28
CA SER A 95 1.03 -26.41 -3.96
C SER A 95 0.62 -26.09 -2.52
N ARG A 96 1.59 -25.78 -1.64
CA ARG A 96 1.35 -25.43 -0.24
C ARG A 96 0.58 -24.11 -0.12
N GLY A 97 -0.49 -24.12 0.66
CA GLY A 97 -1.45 -23.00 0.71
C GLY A 97 -1.79 -22.48 2.10
N ALA A 98 -1.20 -23.02 3.17
CA ALA A 98 -1.52 -22.54 4.51
C ALA A 98 -0.94 -21.14 4.75
N LEU A 99 -1.65 -20.31 5.53
CA LEU A 99 -1.17 -18.97 5.85
C LEU A 99 0.22 -18.99 6.51
N ALA A 100 0.46 -19.97 7.38
CA ALA A 100 1.75 -20.19 8.03
C ALA A 100 2.87 -20.49 7.02
N ASP A 101 2.59 -21.17 5.90
CA ASP A 101 3.58 -21.44 4.86
C ASP A 101 3.99 -20.13 4.16
N VAL A 102 3.00 -19.29 3.82
CA VAL A 102 3.24 -17.98 3.22
C VAL A 102 4.10 -17.11 4.14
N GLU A 103 3.78 -17.07 5.43
CA GLU A 103 4.56 -16.32 6.42
C GLU A 103 5.99 -16.83 6.53
N THR A 104 6.17 -18.16 6.55
CA THR A 104 7.47 -18.79 6.68
C THR A 104 8.35 -18.51 5.45
N ALA A 105 7.80 -18.66 4.24
CA ALA A 105 8.50 -18.33 3.01
C ALA A 105 8.86 -16.83 2.93
N ARG A 106 7.92 -15.95 3.32
CA ARG A 106 8.20 -14.51 3.43
C ARG A 106 9.32 -14.22 4.44
N ARG A 107 9.38 -14.98 5.53
CA ARG A 107 10.45 -14.87 6.53
C ARG A 107 11.81 -15.28 5.98
N ALA A 108 11.86 -16.30 5.13
CA ALA A 108 13.08 -16.75 4.46
C ALA A 108 13.62 -15.73 3.45
N GLY A 109 12.77 -14.85 2.90
CA GLY A 109 13.20 -13.75 2.04
C GLY A 109 12.82 -13.91 0.57
N VAL A 110 11.70 -14.58 0.27
CA VAL A 110 11.10 -14.61 -1.07
C VAL A 110 10.41 -13.27 -1.40
N ASP A 111 10.43 -12.90 -2.68
CA ASP A 111 9.77 -11.71 -3.23
C ASP A 111 8.28 -11.97 -3.46
N GLY A 112 7.93 -13.20 -3.80
CA GLY A 112 6.56 -13.63 -3.99
C GLY A 112 6.34 -15.08 -3.57
N TYR A 113 5.08 -15.35 -3.23
CA TYR A 113 4.57 -16.70 -2.97
C TYR A 113 3.40 -16.93 -3.91
N LEU A 114 3.47 -17.98 -4.71
CA LEU A 114 2.54 -18.30 -5.77
C LEU A 114 2.05 -19.72 -5.55
N ARG A 115 0.73 -19.88 -5.45
CA ARG A 115 0.13 -21.19 -5.25
C ARG A 115 -0.10 -21.85 -6.61
N LYS A 116 0.37 -23.08 -6.77
CA LYS A 116 0.02 -23.96 -7.89
C LYS A 116 -1.44 -24.46 -7.71
N PRO A 117 -2.24 -24.60 -8.79
CA PRO A 117 -1.92 -24.24 -10.17
C PRO A 117 -1.97 -22.71 -10.39
N ILE A 118 -1.05 -22.21 -11.21
CA ILE A 118 -1.03 -20.81 -11.66
C ILE A 118 -1.09 -20.76 -13.18
N SER A 119 -1.89 -19.85 -13.74
CA SER A 119 -1.93 -19.63 -15.19
C SER A 119 -0.68 -18.89 -15.66
N ALA A 120 -0.27 -19.12 -16.91
CA ALA A 120 0.87 -18.41 -17.52
C ALA A 120 0.67 -16.89 -17.46
N LEU A 121 -0.56 -16.40 -17.72
CA LEU A 121 -0.90 -14.99 -17.64
C LEU A 121 -0.74 -14.42 -16.21
N ALA A 122 -1.20 -15.14 -15.19
CA ALA A 122 -1.08 -14.69 -13.80
C ALA A 122 0.38 -14.68 -13.34
N LEU A 123 1.17 -15.69 -13.73
CA LEU A 123 2.61 -15.70 -13.47
C LEU A 123 3.30 -14.53 -14.18
N GLN A 124 3.00 -14.29 -15.46
CA GLN A 124 3.55 -13.18 -16.24
C GLN A 124 3.25 -11.83 -15.59
N GLN A 125 2.00 -11.57 -15.21
CA GLN A 125 1.62 -10.34 -14.53
C GLN A 125 2.42 -10.13 -13.25
N ARG A 126 2.64 -11.19 -12.47
CA ARG A 126 3.39 -11.11 -11.23
C ARG A 126 4.87 -10.83 -11.44
N VAL A 127 5.49 -11.56 -12.37
CA VAL A 127 6.89 -11.39 -12.75
C VAL A 127 7.13 -9.98 -13.28
N ARG A 128 6.28 -9.51 -14.21
CA ARG A 128 6.32 -8.15 -14.75
C ARG A 128 6.22 -7.10 -13.65
N THR A 129 5.28 -7.26 -12.71
CA THR A 129 5.07 -6.28 -11.62
C THR A 129 6.32 -6.14 -10.76
N VAL A 130 6.97 -7.25 -10.41
CA VAL A 130 8.17 -7.23 -9.55
C VAL A 130 9.39 -6.72 -10.29
N LEU A 131 9.56 -7.08 -11.56
CA LEU A 131 10.70 -6.60 -12.35
C LEU A 131 10.58 -5.11 -12.72
N ALA A 132 9.37 -4.61 -12.96
CA ALA A 132 9.13 -3.18 -13.20
C ALA A 132 9.24 -2.34 -11.92
N ASN A 133 8.85 -2.90 -10.78
CA ASN A 133 8.87 -2.22 -9.48
C ASN A 133 9.59 -3.10 -8.44
N PRO A 134 10.93 -3.23 -8.53
CA PRO A 134 11.69 -4.06 -7.60
C PRO A 134 11.55 -3.53 -6.17
N GLN A 135 11.32 -4.43 -5.22
CA GLN A 135 11.26 -4.04 -3.82
C GLN A 135 12.67 -3.64 -3.34
N PRO A 136 12.79 -2.58 -2.52
CA PRO A 136 14.08 -2.25 -1.90
C PRO A 136 14.65 -3.46 -1.17
N PHE A 137 15.90 -3.80 -1.43
CA PHE A 137 16.57 -4.90 -0.74
C PHE A 137 17.04 -4.42 0.65
N VAL A 138 16.73 -5.18 1.69
CA VAL A 138 17.06 -4.86 3.08
C VAL A 138 17.99 -5.93 3.64
N ALA A 139 19.10 -5.49 4.23
CA ALA A 139 20.03 -6.35 4.96
C ALA A 139 20.20 -5.81 6.38
N THR A 140 19.74 -6.58 7.37
CA THR A 140 19.92 -6.33 8.80
C THR A 140 20.39 -7.61 9.48
N PRO A 141 20.89 -7.56 10.73
CA PRO A 141 21.30 -8.76 11.46
C PRO A 141 20.18 -9.82 11.60
N SER A 142 18.92 -9.40 11.61
CA SER A 142 17.76 -10.28 11.79
C SER A 142 17.02 -10.63 10.50
N TYR A 143 17.36 -10.00 9.37
CA TYR A 143 16.71 -10.27 8.09
C TYR A 143 17.54 -9.82 6.89
N VAL A 144 17.65 -10.69 5.89
CA VAL A 144 18.16 -10.32 4.58
C VAL A 144 17.17 -10.71 3.49
N GLY A 145 16.73 -9.76 2.69
CA GLY A 145 15.77 -9.99 1.62
C GLY A 145 14.98 -8.74 1.21
N PRO A 146 13.95 -8.89 0.36
CA PRO A 146 13.14 -7.78 -0.12
C PRO A 146 12.36 -7.09 1.00
N CYS A 147 12.17 -5.78 0.88
CA CYS A 147 11.46 -4.99 1.87
C CYS A 147 10.02 -5.48 2.02
N ARG A 148 9.77 -6.14 3.14
CA ARG A 148 8.46 -6.70 3.52
C ARG A 148 7.36 -5.66 3.68
N ARG A 149 7.70 -4.37 3.72
CA ARG A 149 6.75 -3.25 3.66
C ARG A 149 6.36 -3.09 2.19
N ARG A 150 5.41 -3.88 1.71
CA ARG A 150 4.75 -3.54 0.44
C ARG A 150 4.19 -2.13 0.62
N ARG A 151 4.55 -1.21 -0.28
CA ARG A 151 3.80 0.03 -0.47
C ARG A 151 2.39 -0.42 -0.86
N ARG A 152 1.53 -0.52 0.16
CA ARG A 152 0.11 -0.33 -0.02
C ARG A 152 -0.04 1.18 -0.01
N ASP A 153 -0.35 1.75 -1.16
CA ASP A 153 -0.79 3.14 -1.24
C ASP A 153 -2.15 3.32 -0.53
N ASP A 154 -2.78 2.20 -0.14
CA ASP A 154 -4.11 2.02 0.42
C ASP A 154 -4.14 1.72 1.94
N LEU A 155 -3.06 1.95 2.69
CA LEU A 155 -3.11 1.90 4.17
C LEU A 155 -2.62 3.21 4.78
N ASN A 156 -3.59 4.00 5.27
CA ASN A 156 -3.47 5.13 6.19
C ASN A 156 -2.76 4.73 7.50
N TYR A 157 -1.49 4.35 7.42
CA TYR A 157 -0.68 4.02 8.58
C TYR A 157 0.44 5.06 8.72
N LEU A 158 0.26 5.94 9.70
CA LEU A 158 1.08 7.12 9.97
C LEU A 158 2.14 6.93 11.05
N GLY A 159 2.17 5.76 11.69
CA GLY A 159 3.22 5.40 12.63
C GLY A 159 4.45 4.80 11.93
N PRO A 160 5.56 4.58 12.64
CA PRO A 160 6.75 3.97 12.05
C PRO A 160 6.84 2.43 12.17
N ARG A 161 5.95 1.76 12.93
CA ARG A 161 6.03 0.31 13.26
C ARG A 161 4.69 -0.45 13.21
N ARG A 162 4.51 -1.28 12.17
CA ARG A 162 3.22 -1.93 11.80
C ARG A 162 2.88 -3.26 12.51
N ARG A 163 3.68 -3.80 13.46
CA ARG A 163 3.39 -5.15 14.03
C ARG A 163 2.74 -5.06 15.40
N LEU A 164 1.81 -5.99 15.66
CA LEU A 164 1.12 -6.18 16.94
C LEU A 164 2.07 -6.39 18.15
N ASN A 165 3.29 -6.90 17.91
CA ASN A 165 4.27 -7.23 18.96
C ASN A 165 5.55 -6.39 18.87
N ASP A 166 5.54 -5.26 18.15
CA ASP A 166 6.68 -4.36 18.20
C ASP A 166 6.80 -3.82 19.65
N ALA A 167 7.97 -3.96 20.28
CA ALA A 167 8.20 -3.36 21.58
C ALA A 167 8.06 -1.83 21.44
N ALA A 168 7.19 -1.23 22.26
CA ALA A 168 6.97 0.21 22.26
C ALA A 168 8.29 0.90 22.60
N ASP A 169 8.82 1.64 21.64
CA ASP A 169 10.00 2.48 21.82
C ASP A 169 9.44 3.86 22.15
N VAL A 170 9.14 4.03 23.43
CA VAL A 170 8.18 5.00 23.98
C VAL A 170 8.60 6.46 23.80
N GLY A 171 9.78 6.74 23.23
CA GLY A 171 10.37 8.08 23.22
C GLY A 171 10.56 8.75 21.84
N ALA A 172 10.49 8.02 20.73
CA ALA A 172 10.83 8.59 19.42
C ALA A 172 9.62 9.19 18.67
N ASP A 173 8.40 8.73 18.96
CA ASP A 173 7.20 9.01 18.16
C ASP A 173 6.18 9.95 18.82
N GLU A 174 6.26 10.12 20.14
CA GLU A 174 5.25 10.90 20.88
C GLU A 174 5.25 12.36 20.43
N THR A 175 6.43 12.95 20.23
CA THR A 175 6.57 14.34 19.77
C THR A 175 6.10 14.56 18.34
N GLU A 176 6.41 13.66 17.39
CA GLU A 176 5.96 13.83 15.99
C GLU A 176 4.45 13.61 15.84
N ILE A 177 3.90 12.61 16.53
CA ILE A 177 2.45 12.34 16.56
C ILE A 177 1.71 13.49 17.23
N GLU A 178 2.24 14.01 18.35
CA GLU A 178 1.66 15.15 19.05
C GLU A 178 1.70 16.42 18.20
N VAL A 179 2.81 16.69 17.49
CA VAL A 179 2.92 17.83 16.57
C VAL A 179 1.91 17.73 15.42
N LYS A 180 1.78 16.55 14.78
CA LYS A 180 0.80 16.33 13.70
C LYS A 180 -0.63 16.47 14.20
N ALA A 181 -0.94 15.90 15.36
CA ALA A 181 -2.25 16.02 15.99
C ALA A 181 -2.55 17.46 16.45
N HIS A 182 -1.54 18.21 16.87
CA HIS A 182 -1.67 19.63 17.21
C HIS A 182 -1.95 20.47 15.97
N LEU A 183 -1.26 20.22 14.86
CA LEU A 183 -1.47 20.90 13.58
C LEU A 183 -2.90 20.69 13.05
N ALA A 184 -3.39 19.44 13.05
CA ALA A 184 -4.76 19.13 12.65
C ALA A 184 -5.79 19.86 13.52
N ARG A 185 -5.61 19.84 14.85
CA ARG A 185 -6.50 20.52 15.80
C ARG A 185 -6.47 22.04 15.63
N ALA A 186 -5.31 22.62 15.39
CA ALA A 186 -5.16 24.06 15.12
C ALA A 186 -5.89 24.47 13.82
N SER A 187 -5.75 23.71 12.74
CA SER A 187 -6.46 23.97 11.49
C SER A 187 -7.98 23.88 11.64
N VAL A 188 -8.47 22.88 12.39
CA VAL A 188 -9.92 22.78 12.67
C VAL A 188 -10.41 23.95 13.53
N ALA A 189 -9.64 24.37 14.54
CA ALA A 189 -10.00 25.52 15.38
C ALA A 189 -10.06 26.83 14.56
N ALA A 190 -9.15 27.02 13.60
CA ALA A 190 -9.18 28.15 12.68
C ALA A 190 -10.43 28.12 11.79
N LEU A 191 -10.77 26.95 11.24
CA LEU A 191 -12.00 26.74 10.46
C LEU A 191 -13.25 27.05 11.30
N GLU A 192 -13.28 26.63 12.56
CA GLU A 192 -14.38 26.89 13.49
C GLU A 192 -14.54 28.39 13.81
N ALA A 193 -13.44 29.11 13.97
CA ALA A 193 -13.47 30.56 14.14
C ALA A 193 -14.14 31.26 12.94
N HIS A 194 -13.81 30.86 11.71
CA HIS A 194 -14.44 31.39 10.51
C HIS A 194 -15.92 31.00 10.41
N ALA A 195 -16.27 29.74 10.67
CA ALA A 195 -17.63 29.23 10.59
C ALA A 195 -18.59 29.92 11.59
N ARG A 196 -18.10 30.33 12.76
CA ARG A 196 -18.90 31.09 13.75
C ARG A 196 -19.38 32.45 13.23
N THR A 197 -18.61 33.07 12.34
CA THR A 197 -18.94 34.39 11.75
C THR A 197 -19.77 34.29 10.47
N LEU A 198 -20.05 33.07 9.99
CA LEU A 198 -20.74 32.84 8.74
C LEU A 198 -22.25 33.13 8.85
N THR A 199 -22.74 33.98 7.96
CA THR A 199 -24.16 34.27 7.75
C THR A 199 -24.54 34.03 6.29
N ALA A 200 -25.82 33.73 6.02
CA ALA A 200 -26.32 33.54 4.66
C ALA A 200 -26.10 34.80 3.80
N GLY A 201 -25.74 34.63 2.53
CA GLY A 201 -25.44 35.74 1.61
C GLY A 201 -24.12 36.47 1.85
N ASN A 202 -23.36 36.15 2.91
CA ASN A 202 -22.07 36.80 3.19
C ASN A 202 -20.91 36.15 2.42
N ALA A 203 -20.64 36.68 1.22
CA ALA A 203 -19.61 36.14 0.34
C ALA A 203 -18.19 36.19 0.90
N LYS A 204 -17.86 37.21 1.69
CA LYS A 204 -16.53 37.32 2.30
C LYS A 204 -16.34 36.22 3.34
N ALA A 205 -17.31 36.02 4.24
CA ALA A 205 -17.26 34.97 5.24
C ALA A 205 -17.23 33.57 4.59
N ALA A 206 -18.06 33.32 3.58
CA ALA A 206 -18.07 32.05 2.86
C ALA A 206 -16.72 31.71 2.20
N ARG A 207 -16.03 32.71 1.61
CA ARG A 207 -14.68 32.53 1.06
C ARG A 207 -13.65 32.22 2.14
N HIS A 208 -13.71 32.87 3.29
CA HIS A 208 -12.81 32.56 4.41
C HIS A 208 -13.00 31.13 4.92
N VAL A 209 -14.25 30.68 5.09
CA VAL A 209 -14.55 29.29 5.48
C VAL A 209 -14.05 28.31 4.43
N PHE A 210 -14.30 28.57 3.14
CA PHE A 210 -13.82 27.71 2.06
C PHE A 210 -12.29 27.61 2.03
N LYS A 211 -11.59 28.74 2.18
CA LYS A 211 -10.12 28.76 2.23
C LYS A 211 -9.59 27.95 3.42
N ALA A 212 -10.17 28.13 4.61
CA ALA A 212 -9.78 27.37 5.79
C ALA A 212 -10.07 25.86 5.64
N ALA A 213 -11.14 25.50 4.92
CA ALA A 213 -11.41 24.10 4.59
C ALA A 213 -10.34 23.51 3.63
N GLN A 214 -9.85 24.29 2.65
CA GLN A 214 -8.74 23.86 1.79
C GLN A 214 -7.43 23.72 2.56
N GLU A 215 -7.10 24.68 3.43
CA GLU A 215 -5.92 24.59 4.30
C GLU A 215 -5.99 23.36 5.22
N LEU A 216 -7.19 23.00 5.71
CA LEU A 216 -7.39 21.76 6.48
C LEU A 216 -7.20 20.50 5.61
N ILE A 217 -7.62 20.50 4.35
CA ILE A 217 -7.38 19.39 3.42
C ILE A 217 -5.88 19.19 3.23
N ASP A 218 -5.16 20.27 2.92
CA ASP A 218 -3.70 20.22 2.72
C ASP A 218 -2.98 19.68 3.98
N VAL A 219 -3.35 20.18 5.16
CA VAL A 219 -2.80 19.69 6.43
C VAL A 219 -3.15 18.22 6.65
N ALA A 220 -4.40 17.82 6.43
CA ALA A 220 -4.84 16.45 6.60
C ALA A 220 -4.13 15.49 5.63
N GLU A 221 -3.84 15.91 4.40
CA GLU A 221 -3.06 15.14 3.43
C GLU A 221 -1.57 15.07 3.81
N GLN A 222 -0.98 16.18 4.28
CA GLN A 222 0.41 16.22 4.74
C GLN A 222 0.66 15.31 5.95
N ILE A 223 -0.28 15.28 6.90
CA ILE A 223 -0.21 14.37 8.03
C ILE A 223 -0.74 12.98 7.68
N GLY A 224 -1.32 12.79 6.48
CA GLY A 224 -1.89 11.56 5.93
C GLY A 224 -3.13 11.00 6.64
N ASP A 225 -3.94 11.88 7.25
CA ASP A 225 -5.25 11.56 7.81
C ASP A 225 -6.34 11.64 6.72
N ALA A 226 -6.47 10.55 5.95
CA ALA A 226 -7.41 10.52 4.82
C ALA A 226 -8.88 10.68 5.23
N THR A 227 -9.26 10.27 6.44
CA THR A 227 -10.64 10.39 6.95
C THR A 227 -10.97 11.85 7.24
N LEU A 228 -10.04 12.58 7.86
CA LEU A 228 -10.19 14.03 8.08
C LEU A 228 -10.18 14.80 6.74
N ALA A 229 -9.25 14.46 5.84
CA ALA A 229 -9.17 15.06 4.50
C ALA A 229 -10.46 14.83 3.71
N PHE A 230 -11.03 13.62 3.78
CA PHE A 230 -12.30 13.29 3.16
C PHE A 230 -13.46 14.12 3.73
N GLY A 231 -13.58 14.20 5.06
CA GLY A 231 -14.62 15.03 5.70
C GLY A 231 -14.51 16.50 5.29
N ALA A 232 -13.29 17.05 5.24
CA ALA A 232 -13.05 18.43 4.85
C ALA A 232 -13.38 18.68 3.37
N ARG A 233 -13.08 17.71 2.49
CA ARG A 233 -13.48 17.75 1.07
C ARG A 233 -14.99 17.75 0.87
N GLU A 234 -15.75 16.97 1.64
CA GLU A 234 -17.22 17.00 1.56
C GLU A 234 -17.79 18.37 1.98
N MET A 235 -17.22 18.99 3.02
CA MET A 235 -17.58 20.36 3.41
C MET A 235 -17.26 21.38 2.32
N ALA A 236 -16.06 21.32 1.73
CA ALA A 236 -15.65 22.20 0.64
C ALA A 236 -16.55 22.03 -0.60
N ARG A 237 -16.94 20.79 -0.91
CA ARG A 237 -17.89 20.46 -1.99
C ARG A 237 -19.25 21.10 -1.74
N TYR A 238 -19.76 21.06 -0.51
CA TYR A 238 -21.02 21.73 -0.15
C TYR A 238 -20.92 23.25 -0.34
N LEU A 239 -19.85 23.88 0.17
CA LEU A 239 -19.61 25.33 0.03
C LEU A 239 -19.48 25.75 -1.43
N GLN A 240 -18.79 24.96 -2.26
CA GLN A 240 -18.63 25.23 -3.68
C GLN A 240 -19.95 25.13 -4.45
N ALA A 241 -20.80 24.16 -4.11
CA ALA A 241 -22.09 23.96 -4.74
C ALA A 241 -23.10 25.08 -4.40
N GLN A 242 -23.11 25.57 -3.17
CA GLN A 242 -23.99 26.67 -2.75
C GLN A 242 -23.48 28.04 -3.14
N GLY A 243 -22.15 28.19 -3.17
CA GLY A 243 -21.50 29.49 -3.24
C GLY A 243 -21.90 30.41 -2.08
N ALA A 244 -21.67 31.70 -2.28
CA ALA A 244 -22.01 32.75 -1.33
C ALA A 244 -23.47 33.24 -1.47
N THR A 245 -24.41 32.32 -1.66
CA THR A 245 -25.81 32.66 -1.92
C THR A 245 -26.65 32.65 -0.64
N GLU A 246 -27.88 33.15 -0.69
CA GLU A 246 -28.84 33.01 0.41
C GLU A 246 -29.23 31.54 0.69
N ARG A 247 -28.91 30.63 -0.24
CA ARG A 247 -29.14 29.19 -0.10
C ARG A 247 -28.08 28.48 0.75
N LEU A 248 -26.96 29.16 1.04
CA LEU A 248 -25.96 28.64 1.96
C LEU A 248 -26.54 28.61 3.37
N ASP A 249 -26.62 27.41 3.96
CA ASP A 249 -27.15 27.17 5.30
C ASP A 249 -25.99 27.14 6.32
N PRO A 250 -25.83 28.17 7.17
CA PRO A 250 -24.71 28.23 8.11
C PRO A 250 -24.76 27.11 9.17
N GLU A 251 -25.93 26.55 9.47
CA GLU A 251 -26.04 25.43 10.43
C GLU A 251 -25.45 24.13 9.85
N VAL A 252 -25.61 23.91 8.54
CA VAL A 252 -24.96 22.79 7.86
C VAL A 252 -23.44 22.93 7.97
N VAL A 253 -22.91 24.13 7.75
CA VAL A 253 -21.47 24.42 7.88
C VAL A 253 -20.99 24.17 9.31
N ARG A 254 -21.71 24.67 10.33
CA ARG A 254 -21.38 24.43 11.75
C ARG A 254 -21.38 22.94 12.10
N THR A 255 -22.35 22.19 11.58
CA THR A 255 -22.43 20.75 11.81
C THR A 255 -21.24 20.00 11.18
N HIS A 256 -20.81 20.42 9.99
CA HIS A 256 -19.59 19.87 9.36
C HIS A 256 -18.36 20.14 10.22
N VAL A 257 -18.20 21.38 10.70
CA VAL A 257 -17.09 21.75 11.57
C VAL A 257 -17.09 20.93 12.87
N ALA A 258 -18.24 20.72 13.50
CA ALA A 258 -18.34 19.92 14.71
C ALA A 258 -17.90 18.46 14.48
N ALA A 259 -18.28 17.86 13.35
CA ALA A 259 -17.83 16.52 12.99
C ALA A 259 -16.33 16.48 12.66
N LEU A 260 -15.79 17.50 11.99
CA LEU A 260 -14.35 17.63 11.73
C LEU A 260 -13.56 17.79 13.03
N HIS A 261 -14.10 18.53 13.99
CA HIS A 261 -13.54 18.65 15.34
C HIS A 261 -13.53 17.29 16.04
N GLN A 262 -14.62 16.53 15.96
CA GLN A 262 -14.67 15.17 16.48
C GLN A 262 -13.61 14.28 15.81
N LEU A 263 -13.48 14.34 14.48
CA LEU A 263 -12.44 13.61 13.74
C LEU A 263 -11.02 14.02 14.16
N ALA A 264 -10.74 15.30 14.41
CA ALA A 264 -9.42 15.74 14.84
C ALA A 264 -9.04 15.29 16.27
N HIS A 265 -10.03 14.94 17.11
CA HIS A 265 -9.81 14.54 18.51
C HIS A 265 -9.97 13.03 18.75
N LEU A 266 -10.68 12.31 17.86
CA LEU A 266 -10.80 10.86 17.97
C LEU A 266 -9.45 10.19 17.73
N PRO A 267 -9.02 9.23 18.58
CA PRO A 267 -7.81 8.45 18.33
C PRO A 267 -7.86 7.75 16.97
N HIS A 268 -6.76 7.75 16.21
CA HIS A 268 -6.67 7.04 14.93
C HIS A 268 -6.90 5.52 15.06
N ALA A 269 -6.75 4.96 16.26
CA ALA A 269 -7.06 3.56 16.55
C ALA A 269 -8.56 3.23 16.38
N LEU A 270 -9.45 4.21 16.51
CA LEU A 270 -10.90 4.05 16.35
C LEU A 270 -11.31 4.26 14.88
N GLY A 271 -10.71 3.48 13.98
CA GLY A 271 -10.90 3.64 12.52
C GLY A 271 -12.37 3.57 12.09
N ASP A 272 -13.12 2.58 12.57
CA ASP A 272 -14.52 2.37 12.20
C ASP A 272 -15.43 3.52 12.65
N GLU A 273 -15.19 4.07 13.85
CA GLU A 273 -15.95 5.22 14.37
C GLU A 273 -15.65 6.50 13.58
N ARG A 274 -14.37 6.74 13.28
CA ARG A 274 -13.95 7.89 12.47
C ARG A 274 -14.54 7.80 11.06
N GLU A 275 -14.49 6.62 10.45
CA GLU A 275 -15.07 6.36 9.13
C GLU A 275 -16.59 6.59 9.15
N ALA A 276 -17.30 6.14 10.19
CA ALA A 276 -18.73 6.38 10.35
C ALA A 276 -19.09 7.87 10.42
N VAL A 277 -18.30 8.68 11.15
CA VAL A 277 -18.45 10.14 11.22
C VAL A 277 -18.25 10.77 9.84
N ALA A 278 -17.17 10.42 9.14
CA ALA A 278 -16.87 10.92 7.80
C ALA A 278 -17.97 10.56 6.77
N GLN A 279 -18.48 9.32 6.80
CA GLN A 279 -19.59 8.90 5.94
C GLN A 279 -20.92 9.58 6.29
N SER A 280 -21.12 9.98 7.55
CA SER A 280 -22.29 10.77 7.94
C SER A 280 -22.28 12.16 7.29
N LEU A 281 -21.10 12.79 7.18
CA LEU A 281 -20.93 14.07 6.49
C LEU A 281 -21.28 13.96 5.01
N LYS A 282 -20.72 12.97 4.32
CA LYS A 282 -21.05 12.71 2.91
C LYS A 282 -22.57 12.56 2.70
N ARG A 283 -23.23 11.76 3.53
CA ARG A 283 -24.68 11.54 3.44
C ARG A 283 -25.48 12.83 3.66
N MET A 284 -25.03 13.68 4.58
CA MET A 284 -25.63 14.99 4.84
C MET A 284 -25.52 15.92 3.61
N VAL A 285 -24.32 16.02 3.02
CA VAL A 285 -24.07 16.81 1.80
C VAL A 285 -24.92 16.29 0.65
N ASP A 286 -24.88 14.99 0.38
CA ASP A 286 -25.66 14.38 -0.71
C ASP A 286 -27.18 14.56 -0.52
N LYS A 287 -27.68 14.57 0.72
CA LYS A 287 -29.09 14.85 1.02
C LYS A 287 -29.43 16.31 0.73
N LYS A 288 -28.63 17.26 1.23
CA LYS A 288 -28.87 18.70 1.02
C LYS A 288 -28.74 19.08 -0.45
N LEU A 289 -27.75 18.55 -1.17
CA LEU A 289 -27.58 18.85 -2.60
C LEU A 289 -28.72 18.32 -3.47
N ARG A 290 -29.31 17.15 -3.12
CA ARG A 290 -30.48 16.61 -3.83
C ARG A 290 -31.76 17.44 -3.65
N GLN A 291 -31.99 17.96 -2.45
CA GLN A 291 -33.15 18.83 -2.18
C GLN A 291 -33.12 20.11 -3.05
N LEU A 292 -31.93 20.60 -3.39
CA LEU A 292 -31.79 21.78 -4.25
C LEU A 292 -32.14 21.50 -5.71
N THR A 293 -31.81 20.30 -6.20
CA THR A 293 -32.13 19.91 -7.58
C THR A 293 -33.63 19.71 -7.78
N SER A 294 -34.39 19.38 -6.72
CA SER A 294 -35.85 19.30 -6.78
C SER A 294 -36.53 20.66 -6.65
N ASP A 295 -35.97 21.60 -5.88
CA ASP A 295 -36.56 22.94 -5.68
C ASP A 295 -36.29 23.91 -6.86
N ALA A 296 -35.41 23.52 -7.80
CA ALA A 296 -35.06 24.28 -8.99
C ALA A 296 -35.78 23.78 -10.27
N ALA A 297 -36.56 22.70 -10.18
CA ALA A 297 -37.37 22.11 -11.25
C ALA A 297 -38.84 22.47 -11.08
#